data_AF-A0A844WZZ9-F1
#
_entry.id   AF-A0A844WZZ9-F1
#
_cell.length_a   1.000
_cell.length_b   1.000
_cell.length_c   1.000
_cell.angle_alpha   90.00
_cell.angle_beta   90.00
_cell.angle_gamma   90.00
#
_symmetry.space_group_name_H-M   'P 1'
#
loop_
_entity.id
_entity.type
_entity.pdbx_description
1 polymer ?
#
loop_
_entity_poly.entity_id
_entity_poly.type
_entity_poly.pdbx_seq_one_letter_code
_entity_poly.pdbx_strand_id
1 'polypeptide(L)'
;MRLTLAGPTLKRCSNLFQTNLWQDHKLIAECADNDKFWRSYIYEPDSHRPLAQILGKAGQSEKLKTYWYQNNYLGTPHRLTDSLGDTVYECEYSAYGEITYEHWPQAENNIKPINPLRFQGQYFDEETGLHYNINRYYDPFTGRYITQDPLGILGGLNSYQYAGSDPINWVDPLGLIKIENNGFEGIAGKKVNDTAAETIEGLDRPVRLPNADFPPNQTVTDALKSDKFKNMAKCSGLDCSEIAEKLLNIADGRGKIIEVRPKNKGQLNVFENGRIEIDQYYHQVYTDNKYIYDIRLSSQPIPKGDWKKHIKAINPDGVIISNKLYGLKGKK
;
A
#
# COMPACT_ATOMS: atom_id res chain seq x y z
N MET A 1 22.86 1.75 2.79
CA MET A 1 22.32 2.32 4.04
C MET A 1 21.07 1.51 4.41
N ARG A 2 21.07 0.79 5.54
CA ARG A 2 19.97 -0.10 5.95
C ARG A 2 18.78 0.74 6.42
N LEU A 3 17.65 0.65 5.72
CA LEU A 3 16.35 1.10 6.22
C LEU A 3 15.83 0.06 7.23
N THR A 4 16.04 0.34 8.51
CA THR A 4 15.34 -0.33 9.60
C THR A 4 13.92 0.20 9.69
N LEU A 5 12.94 -0.71 9.68
CA LEU A 5 11.53 -0.48 9.99
C LEU A 5 11.41 0.09 11.41
N ALA A 6 11.33 1.43 11.53
CA ALA A 6 10.87 2.10 12.74
C ALA A 6 9.37 2.36 12.61
N GLY A 7 8.65 2.39 13.74
CA GLY A 7 7.21 2.73 13.79
C GLY A 7 6.90 4.14 13.30
N PRO A 8 5.66 4.65 13.51
CA PRO A 8 5.26 5.97 13.02
C PRO A 8 6.28 7.02 13.47
N THR A 9 6.99 7.62 12.52
CA THR A 9 8.08 8.54 12.83
C THR A 9 7.50 9.92 13.04
N LEU A 10 7.49 10.38 14.29
CA LEU A 10 7.09 11.74 14.64
C LEU A 10 8.27 12.68 14.37
N LYS A 11 8.09 13.69 13.52
CA LYS A 11 9.13 14.68 13.19
C LYS A 11 8.64 16.09 13.50
N ARG A 12 9.41 16.84 14.29
CA ARG A 12 9.20 18.26 14.56
C ARG A 12 10.17 19.09 13.72
N CYS A 13 9.65 20.04 12.94
CA CYS A 13 10.43 20.99 12.15
C CYS A 13 10.02 22.40 12.56
N SER A 14 10.97 23.28 12.89
CA SER A 14 10.68 24.66 13.29
C SER A 14 11.46 25.65 12.42
N ASN A 15 10.79 26.70 11.95
CA ASN A 15 11.43 27.92 11.45
C ASN A 15 11.24 29.05 12.50
N LEU A 16 11.54 30.30 12.14
CA LEU A 16 11.43 31.45 13.05
C LEU A 16 9.99 31.75 13.49
N PHE A 17 8.97 31.32 12.75
CA PHE A 17 7.59 31.74 12.92
C PHE A 17 6.60 30.58 13.16
N GLN A 18 6.97 29.36 12.76
CA GLN A 18 6.11 28.19 12.72
C GLN A 18 6.87 26.91 13.09
N THR A 19 6.19 26.03 13.82
CA THR A 19 6.61 24.65 14.09
C THR A 19 5.62 23.67 13.49
N ASN A 20 6.10 22.75 12.67
CA ASN A 20 5.33 21.69 12.02
C ASN A 20 5.61 20.33 12.67
N LEU A 21 4.54 19.60 12.97
CA LEU A 21 4.58 18.25 13.51
C LEU A 21 4.08 17.26 12.47
N TRP A 22 4.93 16.32 12.09
CA TRP A 22 4.66 15.31 11.09
C TRP A 22 4.57 13.94 11.74
N GLN A 23 3.62 13.12 11.29
CA GLN A 23 3.58 11.70 11.57
C GLN A 23 3.72 10.96 10.25
N ASP A 24 4.83 10.24 10.11
CA ASP A 24 5.27 9.64 8.84
C ASP A 24 5.37 10.68 7.73
N HIS A 25 4.38 10.70 6.83
CA HIS A 25 4.30 11.58 5.66
C HIS A 25 3.13 12.58 5.74
N LYS A 26 2.50 12.74 6.91
CA LYS A 26 1.35 13.64 7.11
C LYS A 26 1.67 14.74 8.10
N LEU A 27 1.30 15.98 7.77
CA LEU A 27 1.33 17.09 8.71
C LEU A 27 0.14 16.93 9.66
N ILE A 28 0.38 16.63 10.93
CA ILE A 28 -0.67 16.38 11.92
C ILE A 28 -0.93 17.60 12.81
N ALA A 29 0.03 18.51 12.95
CA ALA A 29 -0.18 19.77 13.62
C ALA A 29 0.83 20.83 13.19
N GLU A 30 0.46 22.08 13.37
CA GLU A 30 1.34 23.24 13.28
C GLU A 30 1.08 24.20 14.45
N CYS A 31 2.14 24.87 14.90
CA CYS A 31 2.09 25.90 15.92
C CYS A 31 2.73 27.18 15.39
N ALA A 32 2.08 28.32 15.59
CA ALA A 32 2.57 29.64 15.21
C ALA A 32 2.67 30.56 16.44
N ASP A 33 3.36 31.69 16.29
CA ASP A 33 3.50 32.76 17.29
C ASP A 33 4.03 32.27 18.66
N ASN A 34 5.16 31.56 18.69
CA ASN A 34 5.74 30.97 19.91
C ASN A 34 4.74 30.07 20.66
N ASP A 35 4.15 29.11 19.95
CA ASP A 35 3.18 28.13 20.48
C ASP A 35 1.88 28.75 21.02
N LYS A 36 1.55 29.99 20.63
CA LYS A 36 0.30 30.66 21.03
C LYS A 36 -0.89 30.20 20.21
N PHE A 37 -0.72 29.88 18.94
CA PHE A 37 -1.77 29.33 18.09
C PHE A 37 -1.34 27.96 17.62
N TRP A 38 -2.23 26.99 17.68
CA TRP A 38 -1.97 25.67 17.12
C TRP A 38 -3.16 25.20 16.30
N ARG A 39 -2.86 24.45 15.26
CA ARG A 39 -3.83 23.82 14.37
C ARG A 39 -3.45 22.37 14.20
N SER A 40 -4.40 21.47 14.44
CA SER A 40 -4.21 20.04 14.22
C SER A 40 -5.06 19.57 13.05
N TYR A 41 -4.53 18.61 12.29
CA TYR A 41 -5.18 18.03 11.13
C TYR A 41 -5.53 16.57 11.37
N ILE A 42 -6.76 16.20 11.05
CA ILE A 42 -7.26 14.83 11.09
C ILE A 42 -7.49 14.41 9.64
N TYR A 43 -7.05 13.20 9.30
CA TYR A 43 -7.16 12.64 7.94
C TYR A 43 -8.05 11.41 7.95
N GLU A 44 -8.59 11.06 6.78
CA GLU A 44 -9.21 9.76 6.57
C GLU A 44 -8.20 8.62 6.85
N PRO A 45 -8.66 7.47 7.36
CA PRO A 45 -7.81 6.31 7.59
C PRO A 45 -7.04 5.93 6.32
N ASP A 46 -5.75 5.67 6.45
CA ASP A 46 -4.88 5.30 5.32
C ASP A 46 -5.06 6.23 4.11
N SER A 47 -5.04 7.56 4.32
CA SER A 47 -5.22 8.53 3.22
C SER A 47 -4.61 9.90 3.53
N HIS A 48 -4.22 10.70 2.52
CA HIS A 48 -3.85 12.11 2.71
C HIS A 48 -5.05 13.07 2.60
N ARG A 49 -6.27 12.54 2.47
CA ARG A 49 -7.51 13.33 2.47
C ARG A 49 -7.79 13.90 3.86
N PRO A 50 -7.86 15.23 4.01
CA PRO A 50 -8.14 15.83 5.30
C PRO A 50 -9.63 15.70 5.62
N LEU A 51 -9.93 15.40 6.89
CA LEU A 51 -11.28 15.20 7.41
C LEU A 51 -11.71 16.40 8.26
N ALA A 52 -10.84 16.85 9.17
CA ALA A 52 -11.11 17.99 10.03
C ALA A 52 -9.82 18.74 10.40
N GLN A 53 -9.96 20.02 10.73
CA GLN A 53 -8.94 20.79 11.42
C GLN A 53 -9.46 21.31 12.76
N ILE A 54 -8.60 21.31 13.77
CA ILE A 54 -8.91 21.80 15.11
C ILE A 54 -7.97 22.95 15.41
N LEU A 55 -8.53 24.13 15.66
CA LEU A 55 -7.80 25.34 16.02
C LEU A 55 -7.89 25.59 17.52
N GLY A 56 -6.73 25.83 18.14
CA GLY A 56 -6.62 26.22 19.54
C GLY A 56 -5.68 27.40 19.74
N LYS A 57 -5.86 28.08 20.88
CA LYS A 57 -5.02 29.21 21.30
C LYS A 57 -4.58 29.03 22.74
N ALA A 58 -3.28 29.09 23.00
CA ALA A 58 -2.72 28.92 24.34
C ALA A 58 -3.17 30.04 25.28
N GLY A 59 -3.46 29.69 26.53
CA GLY A 59 -3.80 30.66 27.59
C GLY A 59 -5.23 31.22 27.53
N GLN A 60 -6.06 30.84 26.56
CA GLN A 60 -7.50 31.09 26.58
C GLN A 60 -8.23 29.78 26.85
N SER A 61 -9.07 29.75 27.89
CA SER A 61 -10.01 28.64 28.16
C SER A 61 -11.18 28.58 27.17
N GLU A 62 -11.21 29.43 26.14
CA GLU A 62 -12.25 29.42 25.12
C GLU A 62 -12.11 28.25 24.14
N LYS A 63 -13.28 27.80 23.68
CA LYS A 63 -13.55 26.55 22.96
C LYS A 63 -12.62 26.36 21.76
N LEU A 64 -12.03 25.16 21.69
CA LEU A 64 -11.45 24.62 20.46
C LEU A 64 -12.44 24.82 19.31
N LYS A 65 -11.98 25.44 18.22
CA LYS A 65 -12.79 25.55 17.00
C LYS A 65 -12.48 24.36 16.12
N THR A 66 -13.50 23.59 15.80
CA THR A 66 -13.39 22.48 14.85
C THR A 66 -13.98 22.92 13.53
N TYR A 67 -13.28 22.63 12.43
CA TYR A 67 -13.77 22.81 11.08
C TYR A 67 -13.68 21.50 10.32
N TRP A 68 -14.66 21.21 9.48
CA TRP A 68 -14.73 19.99 8.68
C TRP A 68 -14.39 20.30 7.24
N TYR A 69 -13.54 19.46 6.66
CA TYR A 69 -13.14 19.59 5.28
C TYR A 69 -14.19 19.02 4.34
N GLN A 70 -14.52 19.80 3.30
CA GLN A 70 -15.24 19.32 2.14
C GLN A 70 -14.25 19.20 0.99
N ASN A 71 -13.99 17.95 0.61
CA ASN A 71 -13.01 17.61 -0.40
C ASN A 71 -13.69 17.45 -1.77
N ASN A 72 -12.97 17.78 -2.84
CA ASN A 72 -13.38 17.37 -4.19
C ASN A 72 -13.17 15.86 -4.38
N TYR A 73 -13.49 15.35 -5.58
CA TYR A 73 -13.30 13.93 -5.90
C TYR A 73 -11.83 13.47 -5.77
N LEU A 74 -10.85 14.37 -5.99
CA LEU A 74 -9.41 14.16 -5.78
C LEU A 74 -8.97 14.13 -4.32
N GLY A 75 -9.88 14.35 -3.37
CA GLY A 75 -9.51 14.46 -1.97
C GLY A 75 -8.87 15.80 -1.61
N THR A 76 -8.95 16.80 -2.51
CA THR A 76 -8.40 18.15 -2.31
C THR A 76 -9.44 19.01 -1.60
N PRO A 77 -9.08 19.65 -0.47
CA PRO A 77 -10.00 20.48 0.28
C PRO A 77 -10.35 21.74 -0.48
N HIS A 78 -11.64 21.96 -0.78
CA HIS A 78 -12.12 23.18 -1.44
C HIS A 78 -13.04 24.02 -0.56
N ARG A 79 -13.50 23.48 0.58
CA ARG A 79 -14.37 24.21 1.50
C ARG A 79 -14.20 23.73 2.94
N LEU A 80 -14.43 24.62 3.90
CA LEU A 80 -14.49 24.32 5.32
C LEU A 80 -15.87 24.70 5.87
N THR A 81 -16.43 23.81 6.68
CA THR A 81 -17.65 24.09 7.46
C THR A 81 -17.35 24.15 8.94
N ASP A 82 -18.12 24.94 9.71
CA ASP A 82 -18.03 24.96 11.17
C ASP A 82 -18.94 23.90 11.83
N SER A 83 -19.11 23.99 13.16
CA SER A 83 -19.87 23.02 13.94
C SER A 83 -21.37 23.09 13.75
N LEU A 84 -21.86 24.18 13.16
CA LEU A 84 -23.25 24.37 12.79
C LEU A 84 -23.51 23.92 11.34
N GLY A 85 -22.44 23.67 10.57
CA GLY A 85 -22.50 23.28 9.17
C GLY A 85 -22.39 24.48 8.21
N ASP A 86 -22.15 25.68 8.72
CA ASP A 86 -22.03 26.89 7.91
C ASP A 86 -20.67 26.95 7.22
N THR A 87 -20.64 27.52 6.00
CA THR A 87 -19.42 27.56 5.17
C THR A 87 -18.54 28.75 5.54
N VAL A 88 -17.43 28.47 6.21
CA VAL A 88 -16.54 29.52 6.73
C VAL A 88 -15.36 29.84 5.81
N TYR A 89 -15.07 28.96 4.85
CA TYR A 89 -14.05 29.13 3.81
C TYR A 89 -14.41 28.31 2.58
N GLU A 90 -14.14 28.86 1.40
CA GLU A 90 -14.32 28.20 0.12
C GLU A 90 -13.26 28.68 -0.88
N CYS A 91 -12.80 27.79 -1.75
CA CYS A 91 -11.90 28.12 -2.85
C CYS A 91 -12.18 27.28 -4.10
N GLU A 92 -11.82 27.80 -5.26
CA GLU A 92 -11.81 27.08 -6.53
C GLU A 92 -10.38 26.89 -7.02
N TYR A 93 -10.13 25.77 -7.69
CA TYR A 93 -8.82 25.40 -8.21
C TYR A 93 -8.82 25.33 -9.73
N SER A 94 -7.71 25.74 -10.33
CA SER A 94 -7.34 25.34 -11.69
C SER A 94 -7.09 23.82 -11.74
N ALA A 95 -7.01 23.26 -12.95
CA ALA A 95 -6.69 21.84 -13.13
C ALA A 95 -5.35 21.42 -12.49
N TYR A 96 -4.41 22.35 -12.34
CA TYR A 96 -3.09 22.12 -11.74
C TYR A 96 -2.99 22.61 -10.29
N GLY A 97 -4.12 22.94 -9.65
CA GLY A 97 -4.16 23.21 -8.22
C GLY A 97 -3.81 24.64 -7.81
N GLU A 98 -3.77 25.58 -8.76
CA GLU A 98 -3.70 27.02 -8.44
C GLU A 98 -5.07 27.48 -7.94
N ILE A 99 -5.11 28.26 -6.86
CA ILE A 99 -6.37 28.83 -6.37
C ILE A 99 -6.75 30.00 -7.28
N THR A 100 -7.87 29.86 -8.00
CA THR A 100 -8.39 30.90 -8.92
C THR A 100 -9.42 31.81 -8.25
N TYR A 101 -10.05 31.33 -7.18
CA TYR A 101 -11.03 32.08 -6.40
C TYR A 101 -10.97 31.61 -4.94
N GLU A 102 -11.09 32.54 -4.00
CA GLU A 102 -11.06 32.26 -2.56
C GLU A 102 -12.00 33.22 -1.82
N HIS A 103 -12.81 32.68 -0.91
CA HIS A 103 -13.88 33.42 -0.24
C HIS A 103 -14.14 32.92 1.19
N TRP A 104 -14.60 33.83 2.06
CA TRP A 104 -14.93 33.57 3.47
C TRP A 104 -16.36 34.03 3.80
N PRO A 105 -17.39 33.27 3.41
CA PRO A 105 -18.77 33.76 3.45
C PRO A 105 -19.31 34.01 4.87
N GLN A 106 -18.95 33.18 5.84
CA GLN A 106 -19.41 33.26 7.23
C GLN A 106 -18.27 33.31 8.26
N ALA A 107 -17.15 33.96 7.96
CA ALA A 107 -16.06 34.06 8.94
C ALA A 107 -16.50 34.81 10.21
N GLU A 108 -16.69 34.07 11.31
CA GLU A 108 -17.01 34.64 12.63
C GLU A 108 -15.89 35.57 13.14
N ASN A 109 -16.26 36.73 13.69
CA ASN A 109 -15.42 37.55 14.58
C ASN A 109 -13.99 37.84 14.08
N ASN A 110 -13.83 38.24 12.81
CA ASN A 110 -12.52 38.56 12.19
C ASN A 110 -11.49 37.42 12.20
N ILE A 111 -11.84 36.19 12.59
CA ILE A 111 -10.95 35.03 12.50
C ILE A 111 -11.30 34.28 11.22
N LYS A 112 -10.54 34.54 10.16
CA LYS A 112 -10.63 33.82 8.91
C LYS A 112 -9.96 32.46 9.07
N PRO A 113 -10.70 31.33 8.98
CA PRO A 113 -10.04 30.04 8.92
C PRO A 113 -9.16 29.96 7.69
N ILE A 114 -7.95 29.44 7.87
CA ILE A 114 -6.95 29.28 6.82
C ILE A 114 -6.90 27.79 6.47
N ASN A 115 -6.82 27.48 5.19
CA ASN A 115 -6.53 26.14 4.71
C ASN A 115 -5.21 26.12 3.93
N PRO A 116 -4.11 25.63 4.52
CA PRO A 116 -2.85 25.48 3.79
C PRO A 116 -2.71 24.13 3.09
N LEU A 117 -3.63 23.19 3.30
CA LEU A 117 -3.59 21.90 2.59
C LEU A 117 -4.00 22.09 1.13
N ARG A 118 -3.30 21.41 0.22
CA ARG A 118 -3.49 21.49 -1.24
C ARG A 118 -3.85 20.11 -1.77
N PHE A 119 -3.36 19.73 -2.96
CA PHE A 119 -3.47 18.35 -3.42
C PHE A 119 -2.94 17.38 -2.35
N GLN A 120 -3.34 16.13 -2.45
CA GLN A 120 -2.98 15.11 -1.48
C GLN A 120 -1.45 15.08 -1.29
N GLY A 121 -0.99 15.15 -0.03
CA GLY A 121 0.44 15.25 0.32
C GLY A 121 1.05 16.66 0.31
N GLN A 122 0.34 17.64 -0.25
CA GLN A 122 0.84 19.00 -0.45
C GLN A 122 0.43 19.98 0.64
N TYR A 123 1.38 20.83 1.03
CA TYR A 123 1.20 21.94 1.96
C TYR A 123 1.64 23.24 1.30
N PHE A 124 0.82 24.28 1.38
CA PHE A 124 1.13 25.60 0.85
C PHE A 124 2.16 26.31 1.73
N ASP A 125 3.30 26.62 1.14
CA ASP A 125 4.35 27.40 1.77
C ASP A 125 4.20 28.87 1.37
N GLU A 126 3.72 29.70 2.31
CA GLU A 126 3.46 31.11 2.08
C GLU A 126 4.73 31.91 1.73
N GLU A 127 5.90 31.52 2.26
CA GLU A 127 7.16 32.25 2.01
C GLU A 127 7.59 32.15 0.54
N THR A 128 7.32 31.00 -0.10
CA THR A 128 7.73 30.72 -1.48
C THR A 128 6.58 30.84 -2.49
N GLY A 129 5.32 30.77 -2.02
CA GLY A 129 4.15 30.62 -2.87
C GLY A 129 4.03 29.23 -3.52
N LEU A 130 4.93 28.29 -3.18
CA LEU A 130 4.97 26.95 -3.72
C LEU A 130 4.25 25.95 -2.80
N HIS A 131 3.98 24.76 -3.33
CA HIS A 131 3.42 23.68 -2.57
C HIS A 131 4.52 22.69 -2.18
N TYR A 132 4.85 22.61 -0.90
CA TYR A 132 5.73 21.58 -0.36
C TYR A 132 5.02 20.22 -0.44
N ASN A 133 5.59 19.29 -1.20
CA ASN A 133 5.09 17.92 -1.39
C ASN A 133 6.14 16.90 -0.94
N ILE A 134 6.46 16.93 0.36
CA ILE A 134 7.32 15.98 1.10
C ILE A 134 8.76 15.85 0.56
N ASN A 135 8.92 15.30 -0.64
CA ASN A 135 10.21 15.12 -1.30
C ASN A 135 10.52 16.24 -2.31
N ARG A 136 9.53 17.02 -2.74
CA ARG A 136 9.69 18.04 -3.79
C ARG A 136 8.85 19.28 -3.51
N TYR A 137 9.21 20.40 -4.13
CA TYR A 137 8.37 21.60 -4.22
C TYR A 137 7.66 21.63 -5.56
N TYR A 138 6.35 21.83 -5.53
CA TYR A 138 5.45 21.89 -6.67
C TYR A 138 5.01 23.34 -6.91
N ASP A 139 5.06 23.76 -8.17
CA ASP A 139 4.56 25.05 -8.62
C ASP A 139 3.20 24.85 -9.32
N PRO A 140 2.08 25.31 -8.73
CA PRO A 140 0.76 25.18 -9.33
C PRO A 140 0.56 26.04 -10.58
N PHE A 141 1.31 27.14 -10.73
CA PHE A 141 1.22 28.04 -11.88
C PHE A 141 1.79 27.39 -13.15
N THR A 142 2.96 26.75 -13.03
CA THR A 142 3.56 26.00 -14.15
C THR A 142 3.07 24.55 -14.24
N GLY A 143 2.43 24.04 -13.20
CA GLY A 143 1.87 22.69 -13.15
C GLY A 143 2.92 21.58 -13.02
N ARG A 144 4.06 21.85 -12.36
CA ARG A 144 5.21 20.94 -12.31
C ARG A 144 6.05 21.13 -11.05
N TYR A 145 6.89 20.14 -10.77
CA TYR A 145 7.90 20.26 -9.72
C TYR A 145 9.01 21.22 -10.15
N ILE A 146 9.59 21.95 -9.19
CA ILE A 146 10.72 22.85 -9.44
C ILE A 146 12.08 22.15 -9.24
N THR A 147 12.08 20.95 -8.69
CA THR A 147 13.26 20.10 -8.47
C THR A 147 13.13 18.77 -9.20
N GLN A 148 14.25 18.24 -9.69
CA GLN A 148 14.31 16.93 -10.33
C GLN A 148 13.84 15.81 -9.38
N ASP A 149 13.13 14.82 -9.92
CA ASP A 149 12.72 13.61 -9.19
C ASP A 149 13.90 12.90 -8.51
N PRO A 150 13.88 12.71 -7.18
CA PRO A 150 14.91 11.96 -6.46
C PRO A 150 15.06 10.50 -6.91
N LEU A 151 14.03 9.90 -7.52
CA LEU A 151 14.08 8.56 -8.10
C LEU A 151 14.73 8.54 -9.49
N GLY A 152 15.05 9.71 -10.06
CA GLY A 152 15.61 9.84 -11.39
C GLY A 152 14.70 9.23 -12.44
N ILE A 153 15.24 8.36 -13.30
CA ILE A 153 14.49 7.72 -14.39
C ILE A 153 13.38 6.77 -13.90
N LEU A 154 13.46 6.29 -12.65
CA LEU A 154 12.43 5.43 -12.06
C LEU A 154 11.13 6.21 -11.78
N GLY A 155 11.19 7.53 -11.60
CA GLY A 155 10.02 8.40 -11.50
C GLY A 155 9.38 8.74 -12.85
N GLY A 156 10.04 8.38 -13.96
CA GLY A 156 9.60 8.63 -15.33
C GLY A 156 10.64 9.37 -16.16
N LEU A 157 10.36 9.49 -17.46
CA LEU A 157 11.26 10.17 -18.41
C LEU A 157 11.33 11.69 -18.19
N ASN A 158 10.24 12.30 -17.70
CA ASN A 158 10.21 13.71 -17.35
C ASN A 158 10.31 13.88 -15.82
N SER A 159 11.50 14.21 -15.34
CA SER A 159 11.80 14.30 -13.92
C SER A 159 11.15 15.47 -13.18
N TYR A 160 10.44 16.38 -13.87
CA TYR A 160 9.73 17.51 -13.25
C TYR A 160 8.20 17.32 -13.31
N GLN A 161 7.72 16.22 -13.86
CA GLN A 161 6.30 16.00 -14.12
C GLN A 161 5.51 15.76 -12.82
N TYR A 162 4.40 16.46 -12.67
CA TYR A 162 3.38 16.14 -11.66
C TYR A 162 2.35 15.19 -12.24
N ALA A 163 1.99 14.13 -11.50
CA ALA A 163 0.87 13.24 -11.78
C ALA A 163 0.78 12.71 -13.24
N GLY A 164 1.91 12.53 -13.93
CA GLY A 164 1.90 12.10 -15.32
C GLY A 164 1.29 13.11 -16.31
N SER A 165 1.24 14.40 -15.95
CA SER A 165 0.51 15.46 -16.66
C SER A 165 -1.00 15.26 -16.74
N ASP A 166 -1.55 14.45 -15.84
CA ASP A 166 -2.99 14.23 -15.69
C ASP A 166 -3.42 14.40 -14.22
N PRO A 167 -3.37 15.64 -13.70
CA PRO A 167 -3.73 15.95 -12.31
C PRO A 167 -5.23 15.80 -12.02
N ILE A 168 -6.05 15.59 -13.05
CA ILE A 168 -7.50 15.37 -12.93
C ILE A 168 -7.75 13.93 -12.47
N ASN A 169 -6.98 12.95 -12.95
CA ASN A 169 -7.21 11.54 -12.61
C ASN A 169 -6.23 10.97 -11.59
N TRP A 170 -5.07 11.62 -11.43
CA TRP A 170 -3.95 11.10 -10.64
C TRP A 170 -3.47 12.10 -9.59
N VAL A 171 -2.98 11.57 -8.47
CA VAL A 171 -2.35 12.34 -7.40
C VAL A 171 -0.95 11.81 -7.13
N ASP A 172 -0.07 12.61 -6.53
CA ASP A 172 1.28 12.17 -6.10
C ASP A 172 1.52 12.58 -4.63
N PRO A 173 1.02 11.80 -3.65
CA PRO A 173 1.01 12.21 -2.24
C PRO A 173 2.38 12.27 -1.57
N LEU A 174 3.40 11.66 -2.18
CA LEU A 174 4.78 11.71 -1.65
C LEU A 174 5.69 12.62 -2.48
N GLY A 175 5.22 13.13 -3.61
CA GLY A 175 6.10 13.81 -4.54
C GLY A 175 7.15 12.87 -5.13
N LEU A 176 6.78 11.65 -5.50
CA LEU A 176 7.67 10.64 -6.10
C LEU A 176 7.01 9.85 -7.23
N ILE A 177 5.81 9.31 -6.99
CA ILE A 177 5.12 8.41 -7.92
C ILE A 177 3.63 8.71 -7.88
N LYS A 178 3.02 8.86 -9.06
CA LYS A 178 1.58 9.04 -9.18
C LYS A 178 0.80 7.78 -8.78
N ILE A 179 -0.34 7.94 -8.14
CA ILE A 179 -1.27 6.87 -7.79
C ILE A 179 -2.69 7.23 -8.26
N GLU A 180 -3.50 6.19 -8.50
CA GLU A 180 -4.92 6.37 -8.79
C GLU A 180 -5.65 6.91 -7.57
N ASN A 181 -6.57 7.83 -7.81
CA ASN A 181 -7.35 8.46 -6.77
C ASN A 181 -8.61 7.60 -6.42
N ASN A 182 -8.40 6.45 -5.78
CA ASN A 182 -9.44 5.45 -5.52
C ASN A 182 -10.17 5.61 -4.17
N GLY A 183 -10.03 6.75 -3.48
CA GLY A 183 -10.68 6.98 -2.18
C GLY A 183 -10.06 6.28 -0.98
N PHE A 184 -9.18 5.32 -1.21
CA PHE A 184 -8.30 4.69 -0.23
C PHE A 184 -6.88 4.79 -0.75
N GLU A 185 -6.16 5.82 -0.33
CA GLU A 185 -4.76 5.92 -0.71
C GLU A 185 -3.97 4.93 0.12
N GLY A 186 -3.74 3.72 -0.39
CA GLY A 186 -2.60 2.96 0.09
C GLY A 186 -1.33 3.78 -0.09
N ILE A 187 -1.02 4.65 0.87
CA ILE A 187 0.07 5.64 0.83
C ILE A 187 1.30 4.89 0.35
N ALA A 188 1.96 5.44 -0.67
CA ALA A 188 3.14 4.88 -1.34
C ALA A 188 4.19 4.35 -0.35
N GLY A 189 4.00 3.09 0.03
CA GLY A 189 4.37 2.49 1.32
C GLY A 189 3.57 1.20 1.53
N LYS A 190 2.33 1.16 1.04
CA LYS A 190 1.75 -0.05 0.46
C LYS A 190 2.44 -0.31 -0.87
N LYS A 191 3.17 -1.43 -0.90
CA LYS A 191 3.90 -2.01 -2.02
C LYS A 191 3.31 -1.68 -3.38
N VAL A 192 4.19 -1.20 -4.27
CA VAL A 192 4.15 -1.40 -5.71
C VAL A 192 3.44 -2.72 -6.08
N ASN A 193 2.43 -2.58 -6.94
CA ASN A 193 1.70 -3.58 -7.75
C ASN A 193 0.26 -3.94 -7.33
N ASP A 194 -0.70 -3.07 -7.64
CA ASP A 194 -1.99 -3.50 -8.19
C ASP A 194 -1.88 -3.52 -9.72
N THR A 195 -1.18 -4.52 -10.23
CA THR A 195 -1.78 -5.32 -11.30
C THR A 195 -2.36 -6.51 -10.53
N ALA A 196 -3.65 -6.80 -10.72
CA ALA A 196 -4.48 -7.63 -9.85
C ALA A 196 -3.73 -8.78 -9.15
N ALA A 197 -3.36 -8.59 -7.88
CA ALA A 197 -2.93 -9.68 -7.03
C ALA A 197 -4.14 -10.58 -6.80
N GLU A 198 -4.26 -11.66 -7.59
CA GLU A 198 -5.38 -12.59 -7.47
C GLU A 198 -5.50 -13.08 -6.02
N THR A 199 -6.65 -12.82 -5.40
CA THR A 199 -7.02 -13.43 -4.13
C THR A 199 -7.27 -14.91 -4.39
N ILE A 200 -6.29 -15.74 -4.03
CA ILE A 200 -6.43 -17.20 -4.03
C ILE A 200 -7.27 -17.57 -2.80
N GLU A 201 -8.36 -18.31 -3.00
CA GLU A 201 -9.20 -18.83 -1.93
C GLU A 201 -8.35 -19.63 -0.93
N GLY A 202 -8.40 -19.27 0.35
CA GLY A 202 -7.58 -19.86 1.41
C GLY A 202 -6.32 -19.09 1.80
N LEU A 203 -5.90 -18.06 1.06
CA LEU A 203 -4.79 -17.18 1.46
C LEU A 203 -5.31 -15.91 2.16
N ASP A 204 -4.90 -15.70 3.42
CA ASP A 204 -5.24 -14.50 4.23
C ASP A 204 -4.80 -13.15 3.62
N ARG A 205 -4.05 -13.18 2.53
CA ARG A 205 -3.46 -11.98 1.90
C ARG A 205 -3.25 -12.19 0.40
N PRO A 206 -3.40 -11.12 -0.40
CA PRO A 206 -3.16 -11.16 -1.83
C PRO A 206 -1.75 -11.64 -2.15
N VAL A 207 -1.65 -12.50 -3.16
CA VAL A 207 -0.40 -13.11 -3.62
C VAL A 207 0.31 -12.11 -4.51
N ARG A 208 1.63 -11.91 -4.32
CA ARG A 208 2.36 -11.03 -5.23
C ARG A 208 2.27 -11.56 -6.65
N LEU A 209 2.15 -10.65 -7.61
CA LEU A 209 2.21 -11.03 -9.01
C LEU A 209 3.51 -11.74 -9.38
N PRO A 210 3.47 -12.55 -10.46
CA PRO A 210 4.69 -13.01 -11.09
C PRO A 210 5.61 -11.86 -11.48
N ASN A 211 6.90 -12.02 -11.17
CA ASN A 211 7.93 -11.07 -11.57
C ASN A 211 8.16 -11.16 -13.09
N ALA A 212 8.00 -10.05 -13.81
CA ALA A 212 8.17 -9.98 -15.27
C ALA A 212 9.60 -10.33 -15.73
N ASP A 213 10.63 -9.96 -14.96
CA ASP A 213 12.04 -10.29 -15.25
C ASP A 213 12.36 -11.76 -14.98
N PHE A 214 11.55 -12.41 -14.14
CA PHE A 214 11.72 -13.80 -13.75
C PHE A 214 10.36 -14.51 -13.78
N PRO A 215 9.79 -14.74 -14.98
CA PRO A 215 8.48 -15.33 -15.10
C PRO A 215 8.47 -16.79 -14.62
N PRO A 216 7.31 -17.33 -14.22
CA PRO A 216 7.16 -18.74 -13.89
C PRO A 216 7.51 -19.62 -15.09
N ASN A 217 7.95 -20.85 -14.84
CA ASN A 217 8.12 -21.85 -15.88
C ASN A 217 6.82 -22.08 -16.67
N GLN A 218 6.78 -21.62 -17.91
CA GLN A 218 5.58 -21.63 -18.74
C GLN A 218 5.07 -23.05 -19.02
N THR A 219 5.95 -24.00 -19.31
CA THR A 219 5.60 -25.39 -19.58
C THR A 219 4.85 -26.02 -18.39
N VAL A 220 5.28 -25.72 -17.16
CA VAL A 220 4.62 -26.19 -15.94
C VAL A 220 3.31 -25.43 -15.69
N THR A 221 3.28 -24.12 -15.95
CA THR A 221 2.06 -23.31 -15.86
C THR A 221 0.98 -23.79 -16.82
N ASP A 222 1.32 -24.12 -18.07
CA ASP A 222 0.39 -24.64 -19.05
C ASP A 222 -0.12 -26.04 -18.65
N ALA A 223 0.75 -26.87 -18.07
CA ALA A 223 0.36 -28.16 -17.52
C ALA A 223 -0.66 -28.02 -16.38
N LEU A 224 -0.50 -27.06 -15.46
CA LEU A 224 -1.47 -26.79 -14.39
C LEU A 224 -2.87 -26.43 -14.94
N LYS A 225 -2.94 -25.75 -16.09
CA LYS A 225 -4.21 -25.34 -16.71
C LYS A 225 -4.92 -26.46 -17.45
N SER A 226 -4.23 -27.55 -17.76
CA SER A 226 -4.78 -28.70 -18.48
C SER A 226 -5.83 -29.45 -17.64
N ASP A 227 -6.85 -30.00 -18.32
CA ASP A 227 -7.89 -30.79 -17.66
C ASP A 227 -7.32 -32.05 -16.97
N LYS A 228 -6.21 -32.58 -17.50
CA LYS A 228 -5.48 -33.69 -16.90
C LYS A 228 -5.08 -33.38 -15.46
N PHE A 229 -4.46 -32.23 -15.22
CA PHE A 229 -4.00 -31.85 -13.89
C PHE A 229 -5.12 -31.33 -12.99
N LYS A 230 -6.11 -30.61 -13.55
CA LYS A 230 -7.33 -30.24 -12.82
C LYS A 230 -8.09 -31.47 -12.30
N ASN A 231 -8.15 -32.54 -13.08
CA ASN A 231 -8.78 -33.79 -12.66
C ASN A 231 -7.94 -34.54 -11.62
N MET A 232 -6.60 -34.49 -11.71
CA MET A 232 -5.70 -35.04 -10.70
C MET A 232 -5.83 -34.33 -9.35
N ALA A 233 -6.00 -33.00 -9.33
CA ALA A 233 -6.18 -32.22 -8.10
C ALA A 233 -7.47 -32.58 -7.34
N LYS A 234 -8.53 -32.94 -8.07
CA LYS A 234 -9.84 -33.34 -7.53
C LYS A 234 -9.90 -34.80 -7.05
N CYS A 235 -8.92 -35.62 -7.42
CA CYS A 235 -8.93 -37.05 -7.11
C CYS A 235 -8.33 -37.29 -5.71
N SER A 236 -9.13 -37.84 -4.79
CA SER A 236 -8.73 -38.10 -3.40
C SER A 236 -7.70 -39.24 -3.23
N GLY A 237 -7.43 -40.01 -4.29
CA GLY A 237 -6.52 -41.16 -4.26
C GLY A 237 -5.09 -40.90 -4.75
N LEU A 238 -4.79 -39.69 -5.26
CA LEU A 238 -3.45 -39.29 -5.70
C LEU A 238 -2.76 -38.54 -4.56
N ASP A 239 -1.52 -38.90 -4.21
CA ASP A 239 -0.74 -38.16 -3.20
C ASP A 239 -0.13 -36.88 -3.84
N CYS A 240 -0.01 -35.80 -3.07
CA CYS A 240 0.63 -34.54 -3.49
C CYS A 240 2.06 -34.77 -4.00
N SER A 241 2.73 -35.79 -3.47
CA SER A 241 4.02 -36.30 -3.93
C SER A 241 4.01 -36.70 -5.41
N GLU A 242 3.00 -37.45 -5.85
CA GLU A 242 2.90 -37.92 -7.25
C GLU A 242 2.63 -36.77 -8.22
N ILE A 243 1.86 -35.78 -7.78
CA ILE A 243 1.62 -34.56 -8.56
C ILE A 243 2.92 -33.76 -8.69
N ALA A 244 3.67 -33.59 -7.59
CA ALA A 244 4.94 -32.88 -7.59
C ALA A 244 6.00 -33.56 -8.49
N GLU A 245 6.06 -34.89 -8.51
CA GLU A 245 6.94 -35.65 -9.41
C GLU A 245 6.55 -35.48 -10.88
N LYS A 246 5.25 -35.52 -11.21
CA LYS A 246 4.78 -35.28 -12.58
C LYS A 246 5.14 -33.87 -13.06
N LEU A 247 5.02 -32.85 -12.21
CA LEU A 247 5.40 -31.48 -12.54
C LEU A 247 6.93 -31.35 -12.73
N LEU A 248 7.73 -32.03 -11.92
CA LEU A 248 9.19 -32.07 -12.08
C LEU A 248 9.60 -32.70 -13.42
N ASN A 249 8.94 -33.78 -13.84
CA ASN A 249 9.18 -34.41 -15.13
C ASN A 249 8.80 -33.50 -16.31
N ILE A 250 7.70 -32.75 -16.20
CA ILE A 250 7.28 -31.75 -17.19
C ILE A 250 8.28 -30.60 -17.29
N ALA A 251 8.99 -30.30 -16.20
CA ALA A 251 10.04 -29.30 -16.18
C ALA A 251 11.40 -29.83 -16.72
N ASP A 252 11.44 -31.03 -17.30
CA ASP A 252 12.66 -31.72 -17.72
C ASP A 252 13.68 -31.88 -16.58
N GLY A 253 13.19 -32.11 -15.35
CA GLY A 253 14.02 -32.22 -14.15
C GLY A 253 14.57 -30.88 -13.63
N ARG A 254 14.24 -29.75 -14.25
CA ARG A 254 14.67 -28.42 -13.80
C ARG A 254 13.80 -27.95 -12.64
N GLY A 255 14.33 -27.97 -11.43
CA GLY A 255 13.62 -27.55 -10.22
C GLY A 255 13.88 -28.52 -9.09
N LYS A 256 12.96 -28.57 -8.11
CA LYS A 256 12.99 -29.57 -7.05
C LYS A 256 11.63 -29.70 -6.38
N ILE A 257 11.45 -30.82 -5.69
CA ILE A 257 10.34 -31.01 -4.77
C ILE A 257 10.79 -30.50 -3.40
N ILE A 258 9.91 -29.80 -2.70
CA ILE A 258 10.09 -29.45 -1.29
C ILE A 258 9.02 -30.14 -0.46
N GLU A 259 9.41 -30.53 0.75
CA GLU A 259 8.53 -31.18 1.71
C GLU A 259 8.32 -30.28 2.92
N VAL A 260 7.06 -30.15 3.33
CA VAL A 260 6.64 -29.51 4.58
C VAL A 260 6.27 -30.59 5.57
N ARG A 261 6.77 -30.44 6.80
CA ARG A 261 6.38 -31.26 7.95
C ARG A 261 6.02 -30.39 9.14
N PRO A 262 5.12 -30.84 10.01
CA PRO A 262 4.88 -30.16 11.26
C PRO A 262 6.08 -30.38 12.20
N LYS A 263 6.40 -29.41 13.07
CA LYS A 263 7.43 -29.59 14.10
C LYS A 263 7.03 -30.64 15.13
N ASN A 264 5.74 -30.67 15.46
CA ASN A 264 5.12 -31.67 16.33
C ASN A 264 4.50 -32.77 15.45
N LYS A 265 4.61 -34.05 15.80
CA LYS A 265 4.11 -35.14 14.96
C LYS A 265 2.57 -35.06 14.81
N GLY A 266 2.09 -35.13 13.57
CA GLY A 266 0.68 -35.37 13.25
C GLY A 266 -0.24 -34.16 13.28
N GLN A 267 0.28 -32.94 13.11
CA GLN A 267 -0.52 -31.70 13.16
C GLN A 267 -0.18 -30.75 12.00
N LEU A 268 -0.03 -31.26 10.77
CA LEU A 268 0.13 -30.38 9.61
C LEU A 268 -1.24 -30.03 9.03
N ASN A 269 -1.52 -28.75 9.02
CA ASN A 269 -2.65 -28.15 8.31
C ASN A 269 -2.19 -27.73 6.91
N VAL A 270 -2.96 -28.10 5.89
CA VAL A 270 -2.76 -27.65 4.52
C VAL A 270 -4.10 -27.25 3.93
N PHE A 271 -4.10 -26.23 3.08
CA PHE A 271 -5.31 -25.83 2.37
C PHE A 271 -5.38 -26.56 1.04
N GLU A 272 -6.38 -27.42 0.87
CA GLU A 272 -6.58 -28.23 -0.31
C GLU A 272 -8.04 -28.18 -0.75
N ASN A 273 -8.27 -27.89 -2.04
CA ASN A 273 -9.60 -27.93 -2.66
C ASN A 273 -10.67 -27.11 -1.91
N GLY A 274 -10.31 -25.92 -1.42
CA GLY A 274 -11.24 -24.98 -0.79
C GLY A 274 -11.43 -25.15 0.73
N ARG A 275 -10.71 -26.08 1.37
CA ARG A 275 -10.79 -26.30 2.83
C ARG A 275 -9.43 -26.61 3.44
N ILE A 276 -9.32 -26.39 4.76
CA ILE A 276 -8.15 -26.80 5.53
C ILE A 276 -8.27 -28.29 5.85
N GLU A 277 -7.36 -29.09 5.28
CA GLU A 277 -7.13 -30.47 5.68
C GLU A 277 -6.17 -30.48 6.87
N ILE A 278 -6.61 -31.11 7.96
CA ILE A 278 -5.86 -31.21 9.23
C ILE A 278 -5.15 -32.56 9.35
N ASP A 279 -4.24 -32.69 10.31
CA ASP A 279 -3.54 -33.93 10.69
C ASP A 279 -2.75 -34.62 9.56
N GLN A 280 -2.27 -33.85 8.58
CA GLN A 280 -1.38 -34.39 7.55
C GLN A 280 0.01 -34.73 8.13
N TYR A 281 0.68 -35.74 7.57
CA TYR A 281 2.03 -36.13 7.99
C TYR A 281 3.12 -35.30 7.31
N TYR A 282 2.90 -34.94 6.04
CA TYR A 282 3.76 -34.10 5.24
C TYR A 282 2.97 -33.54 4.05
N HIS A 283 3.51 -32.52 3.39
CA HIS A 283 3.00 -32.00 2.12
C HIS A 283 4.15 -31.78 1.15
N GLN A 284 4.05 -32.28 -0.07
CA GLN A 284 5.09 -32.16 -1.09
C GLN A 284 4.60 -31.30 -2.26
N VAL A 285 5.41 -30.31 -2.63
CA VAL A 285 5.11 -29.40 -3.75
C VAL A 285 6.33 -29.21 -4.63
N TYR A 286 6.09 -29.05 -5.93
CA TYR A 286 7.13 -28.73 -6.90
C TYR A 286 7.47 -27.23 -6.87
N THR A 287 8.76 -26.91 -7.02
CA THR A 287 9.29 -25.55 -7.13
C THR A 287 10.37 -25.46 -8.19
N ASP A 288 10.32 -24.40 -9.00
CA ASP A 288 11.42 -23.99 -9.89
C ASP A 288 12.48 -23.11 -9.15
N ASN A 289 12.43 -23.11 -7.81
CA ASN A 289 13.12 -22.23 -6.85
C ASN A 289 12.46 -20.87 -6.59
N LYS A 290 11.73 -20.30 -7.55
CA LYS A 290 11.14 -18.96 -7.46
C LYS A 290 9.65 -19.02 -7.13
N TYR A 291 8.96 -19.95 -7.76
CA TYR A 291 7.53 -20.20 -7.61
C TYR A 291 7.27 -21.59 -7.05
N ILE A 292 6.08 -21.75 -6.49
CA ILE A 292 5.50 -22.99 -5.99
C ILE A 292 4.29 -23.29 -6.86
N TYR A 293 4.21 -24.55 -7.29
CA TYR A 293 3.15 -25.07 -8.13
C TYR A 293 2.34 -26.07 -7.30
N ASP A 294 1.47 -25.54 -6.45
CA ASP A 294 0.63 -26.31 -5.53
C ASP A 294 -0.80 -26.32 -6.06
N ILE A 295 -1.14 -27.33 -6.86
CA ILE A 295 -2.39 -27.35 -7.62
C ILE A 295 -3.65 -27.45 -6.75
N ARG A 296 -3.52 -28.03 -5.55
CA ARG A 296 -4.64 -28.15 -4.61
C ARG A 296 -4.93 -26.83 -3.90
N LEU A 297 -3.96 -25.94 -3.89
CA LEU A 297 -4.08 -24.57 -3.39
C LEU A 297 -4.46 -23.59 -4.49
N SER A 298 -3.85 -23.69 -5.68
CA SER A 298 -4.11 -22.79 -6.80
C SER A 298 -3.78 -23.40 -8.16
N SER A 299 -4.57 -23.04 -9.16
CA SER A 299 -4.27 -23.34 -10.58
C SER A 299 -3.18 -22.45 -11.17
N GLN A 300 -2.71 -21.43 -10.44
CA GLN A 300 -1.68 -20.50 -10.84
C GLN A 300 -0.41 -20.65 -9.98
N PRO A 301 0.79 -20.38 -10.53
CA PRO A 301 2.03 -20.42 -9.78
C PRO A 301 2.08 -19.34 -8.70
N ILE A 302 2.49 -19.72 -7.49
CA ILE A 302 2.55 -18.83 -6.32
C ILE A 302 4.01 -18.46 -6.04
N PRO A 303 4.39 -17.18 -5.88
CA PRO A 303 5.73 -16.83 -5.43
C PRO A 303 6.08 -17.58 -4.14
N LYS A 304 7.23 -18.26 -4.14
CA LYS A 304 7.64 -19.17 -3.05
C LYS A 304 7.63 -18.52 -1.67
N GLY A 305 7.94 -17.23 -1.60
CA GLY A 305 7.91 -16.47 -0.35
C GLY A 305 6.50 -16.30 0.22
N ASP A 306 5.48 -16.19 -0.64
CA ASP A 306 4.09 -16.00 -0.23
C ASP A 306 3.46 -17.34 0.16
N TRP A 307 3.75 -18.41 -0.59
CA TRP A 307 3.36 -19.76 -0.20
C TRP A 307 3.94 -20.17 1.17
N LYS A 308 5.24 -19.93 1.41
CA LYS A 308 5.87 -20.21 2.73
C LYS A 308 5.22 -19.45 3.87
N LYS A 309 4.78 -18.23 3.60
CA LYS A 309 4.12 -17.35 4.56
C LYS A 309 2.71 -17.84 4.89
N HIS A 310 1.97 -18.32 3.89
CA HIS A 310 0.66 -18.94 4.05
C HIS A 310 0.76 -20.24 4.86
N ILE A 311 1.64 -21.17 4.47
CA ILE A 311 1.83 -22.45 5.17
C ILE A 311 2.21 -22.26 6.65
N LYS A 312 3.02 -21.25 6.97
CA LYS A 312 3.33 -20.91 8.37
C LYS A 312 2.17 -20.27 9.13
N ALA A 313 1.28 -19.56 8.46
CA ALA A 313 0.14 -18.91 9.09
C ALA A 313 -0.90 -19.93 9.57
N ILE A 314 -1.18 -20.94 8.73
CA ILE A 314 -2.14 -22.01 9.07
C ILE A 314 -1.56 -23.08 10.02
N ASN A 315 -0.27 -23.01 10.35
CA ASN A 315 0.45 -23.92 11.26
C ASN A 315 1.22 -23.12 12.34
N PRO A 316 0.54 -22.55 13.35
CA PRO A 316 1.17 -21.72 14.38
C PRO A 316 2.22 -22.46 15.22
N ASP A 317 2.04 -23.77 15.43
CA ASP A 317 2.99 -24.65 16.14
C ASP A 317 4.30 -24.88 15.37
N GLY A 318 4.33 -24.41 14.12
CA GLY A 318 5.51 -24.33 13.29
C GLY A 318 5.73 -25.55 12.41
N VAL A 319 6.39 -25.30 11.29
CA VAL A 319 6.68 -26.29 10.25
C VAL A 319 8.16 -26.29 9.88
N ILE A 320 8.63 -27.41 9.37
CA ILE A 320 9.94 -27.61 8.76
C ILE A 320 9.73 -27.74 7.26
N ILE A 321 10.34 -26.84 6.48
CA ILE A 321 10.31 -26.86 5.01
C ILE A 321 11.70 -27.22 4.51
N SER A 322 11.82 -28.36 3.83
CA SER A 322 13.11 -28.96 3.47
C SER A 322 13.13 -29.42 2.01
N ASN A 323 14.32 -29.41 1.39
CA ASN A 323 14.55 -30.08 0.11
C ASN A 323 14.93 -31.56 0.30
N LYS A 324 15.16 -32.00 1.55
CA LYS A 324 15.30 -33.41 1.89
C LYS A 324 13.90 -33.98 2.04
N LEU A 325 13.52 -34.84 1.11
CA LEU A 325 12.25 -35.55 1.11
C LEU A 325 12.35 -36.72 2.11
N TYR A 326 11.42 -36.80 3.03
CA TYR A 326 11.36 -37.87 4.02
C TYR A 326 10.04 -38.66 3.91
N GLY A 327 9.12 -38.25 3.01
CA GLY A 327 7.79 -38.85 2.76
C GLY A 327 7.87 -40.04 1.81
N LEU A 328 7.27 -41.16 2.23
CA LEU A 328 7.48 -42.57 1.86
C LEU A 328 8.92 -43.10 2.04
N LYS A 329 9.21 -43.60 3.25
CA LYS A 329 10.14 -44.72 3.40
C LYS A 329 9.64 -45.89 2.54
N GLY A 330 10.31 -46.14 1.42
CA GLY A 330 10.40 -47.45 0.79
C GLY A 330 9.41 -47.73 -0.33
N LYS A 331 9.90 -47.63 -1.57
CA LYS A 331 9.86 -48.79 -2.46
C LYS A 331 11.30 -49.15 -2.83
N LYS A 332 11.64 -50.40 -2.51
CA LYS A 332 12.77 -51.12 -3.08
C LYS A 332 12.71 -51.12 -4.60
#